data_AF-A0A5E6VN41-F1
#
_entry.id   AF-A0A5E6VN41-F1
#
_cell.length_a   1.000
_cell.length_b   1.000
_cell.length_c   1.000
_cell.angle_alpha   90.00
_cell.angle_beta   90.00
_cell.angle_gamma   90.00
#
_symmetry.space_group_name_H-M   'P 1'
#
loop_
_entity.id
_entity.type
_entity.pdbx_description
1 polymer ?
#
loop_
_entity_poly.entity_id
_entity_poly.type
_entity_poly.pdbx_seq_one_letter_code
_entity_poly.pdbx_strand_id
1 'polypeptide(L)'
;MHDIDPTDFNKARGFLIGYSGIVLALWFFGAKLEKFQLMGTEIQLGTNVGKAWLVLCLLNVYLWWRYYLRIPALALFFDDAMQNLYDASLRWAAIRLQTRSMKARLREMFAEDPNGAEAVEFYRGRGMLTCHGKIEADNMAHPESTDIRYVSREFRTEVRLWFDYRVRTKEGWNPFWSEAQLCIYKPSVFITWPIKAFVIVRGAFVTPWLTDYVIPLVWGAASSIAALWMYLHINNYLRQ
;
A
#
# COMPACT_ATOMS: atom_id res chain seq x y z
N MET A 1 12.18 -20.88 -12.32
CA MET A 1 11.95 -19.64 -11.55
C MET A 1 13.15 -18.76 -11.85
N HIS A 2 12.98 -17.70 -12.62
CA HIS A 2 14.11 -16.88 -13.08
C HIS A 2 14.55 -16.03 -11.89
N ASP A 3 15.73 -16.29 -11.32
CA ASP A 3 16.36 -15.37 -10.38
C ASP A 3 16.56 -14.05 -11.12
N ILE A 4 15.75 -13.05 -10.76
CA ILE A 4 15.86 -11.72 -11.34
C ILE A 4 17.11 -11.10 -10.73
N ASP A 5 18.12 -10.88 -11.55
CA ASP A 5 19.33 -10.18 -11.13
C ASP A 5 18.93 -8.77 -10.62
N PRO A 6 19.14 -8.45 -9.32
CA PRO A 6 18.77 -7.16 -8.75
C PRO A 6 19.41 -5.99 -9.51
N THR A 7 20.55 -6.23 -10.16
CA THR A 7 21.27 -5.28 -11.00
C THR A 7 20.46 -4.90 -12.24
N ASP A 8 19.79 -5.87 -12.88
CA ASP A 8 19.07 -5.68 -14.13
C ASP A 8 17.69 -5.04 -13.92
N PHE A 9 17.06 -5.29 -12.76
CA PHE A 9 15.88 -4.57 -12.29
C PHE A 9 16.19 -3.09 -12.00
N ASN A 10 17.23 -2.81 -11.20
CA ASN A 10 17.63 -1.45 -10.87
C ASN A 10 17.99 -0.63 -12.12
N LYS A 11 18.63 -1.27 -13.11
CA LYS A 11 18.94 -0.66 -14.40
C LYS A 11 17.68 -0.32 -15.20
N ALA A 12 16.73 -1.26 -15.30
CA ALA A 12 15.46 -1.02 -15.99
C ALA A 12 14.67 0.13 -15.33
N ARG A 13 14.62 0.15 -14.00
CA ARG A 13 14.00 1.23 -13.21
C ARG A 13 14.65 2.58 -13.50
N GLY A 14 15.96 2.66 -13.40
CA GLY A 14 16.72 3.89 -13.63
C GLY A 14 16.53 4.44 -15.05
N PHE A 15 16.56 3.57 -16.06
CA PHE A 15 16.28 3.97 -17.44
C PHE A 15 14.85 4.49 -17.63
N LEU A 16 13.85 3.81 -17.06
CA LEU A 16 12.46 4.25 -17.17
C LEU A 16 12.28 5.62 -16.52
N ILE A 17 12.68 5.79 -15.26
CA ILE A 17 12.53 7.07 -14.55
C ILE A 17 13.28 8.19 -15.27
N GLY A 18 14.54 7.95 -15.64
CA GLY A 18 15.38 8.96 -16.30
C GLY A 18 14.81 9.37 -17.66
N TYR A 19 14.48 8.40 -18.51
CA TYR A 19 13.93 8.66 -19.83
C TYR A 19 12.54 9.32 -19.75
N SER A 20 11.64 8.77 -18.95
CA SER A 20 10.31 9.35 -18.74
C SER A 20 10.38 10.77 -18.17
N GLY A 21 11.35 11.05 -17.29
CA GLY A 21 11.62 12.38 -16.76
C GLY A 21 12.05 13.38 -17.84
N ILE A 22 12.96 12.98 -18.74
CA ILE A 22 13.35 13.81 -19.89
C ILE A 22 12.15 14.12 -20.78
N VAL A 23 11.36 13.09 -21.12
CA VAL A 23 10.17 13.25 -21.97
C VAL A 23 9.14 14.18 -21.34
N LEU A 24 8.89 14.06 -20.03
CA LEU A 24 8.00 14.95 -19.30
C LEU A 24 8.56 16.37 -19.20
N ALA A 25 9.86 16.55 -19.04
CA ALA A 25 10.48 17.87 -19.04
C ALA A 25 10.34 18.54 -20.41
N LEU A 26 10.61 17.81 -21.51
CA LEU A 26 10.40 18.30 -22.87
C LEU A 26 8.95 18.71 -23.11
N TRP A 27 8.01 17.94 -22.56
CA TRP A 27 6.58 18.23 -22.66
C TRP A 27 6.21 19.48 -21.88
N PHE A 28 6.67 19.57 -20.62
CA PHE A 28 6.37 20.67 -19.71
C PHE A 28 6.92 22.02 -20.21
N PHE A 29 8.16 22.04 -20.73
CA PHE A 29 8.75 23.26 -21.29
C PHE A 29 8.22 23.61 -22.67
N GLY A 30 7.30 22.81 -23.23
CA GLY A 30 6.79 23.01 -24.59
C GLY A 30 7.93 23.10 -25.61
N ALA A 31 9.00 22.34 -25.37
CA ALA A 31 10.24 22.49 -26.12
C ALA A 31 9.94 22.28 -27.60
N LYS A 32 10.09 23.34 -28.40
CA LYS A 32 10.19 23.20 -29.84
C LYS A 32 11.46 22.40 -30.08
N LEU A 33 11.30 21.10 -30.33
CA LEU A 33 12.38 20.18 -30.66
C LEU A 33 12.94 20.58 -32.03
N GLU A 34 13.67 21.69 -32.10
CA GLU A 34 14.37 22.10 -33.31
C GLU A 34 15.67 21.30 -33.46
N LYS A 35 16.30 20.96 -32.32
CA LYS A 35 17.51 20.13 -32.23
C LYS A 35 17.39 19.19 -31.03
N PHE A 36 17.53 17.89 -31.25
CA PHE A 36 17.59 16.89 -30.18
C PHE A 36 18.92 16.15 -30.29
N GLN A 37 19.69 16.13 -29.21
CA GLN A 37 21.00 15.49 -29.16
C GLN A 37 20.88 14.19 -28.37
N LEU A 38 20.77 13.06 -29.07
CA LEU A 38 20.77 11.74 -28.45
C LEU A 38 22.14 11.11 -28.66
N MET A 39 22.83 10.72 -27.57
CA MET A 39 24.11 10.01 -27.63
C MET A 39 25.19 10.66 -28.53
N GLY A 40 25.30 11.99 -28.49
CA GLY A 40 26.33 12.74 -29.22
C GLY A 40 26.02 13.02 -30.69
N THR A 41 24.86 12.59 -31.21
CA THR A 41 24.40 12.95 -32.55
C THR A 41 23.29 14.00 -32.48
N GLU A 42 23.51 15.16 -33.09
CA GLU A 42 22.48 16.19 -33.26
C GLU A 42 21.56 15.82 -34.42
N ILE A 43 20.29 15.58 -34.14
CA ILE A 43 19.26 15.42 -35.15
C ILE A 43 18.50 16.74 -35.24
N GLN A 44 18.64 17.45 -36.37
CA GLN A 44 17.82 18.63 -36.67
C GLN A 44 16.40 18.16 -37.01
N LEU A 45 15.43 18.52 -36.17
CA LEU A 45 14.05 18.02 -36.22
C LEU A 45 13.05 19.02 -36.84
N GLY A 46 13.56 20.02 -37.57
CA GLY A 46 12.78 21.18 -38.04
C GLY A 46 11.52 20.88 -38.87
N THR A 47 11.42 19.74 -39.54
CA THR A 47 10.25 19.35 -40.37
C THR A 47 9.42 18.19 -39.82
N ASN A 48 9.86 17.51 -38.75
CA ASN A 48 9.23 16.26 -38.29
C ASN A 48 9.05 16.20 -36.77
N VAL A 49 8.83 17.34 -36.11
CA VAL A 49 8.60 17.42 -34.65
C VAL A 49 7.51 16.46 -34.18
N GLY A 50 6.43 16.30 -34.96
CA GLY A 50 5.38 15.32 -34.67
C GLY A 50 5.94 13.89 -34.61
N LYS A 51 6.68 13.44 -35.63
CA LYS A 51 7.26 12.08 -35.63
C LYS A 51 8.25 11.86 -34.47
N ALA A 52 8.96 12.90 -34.03
CA ALA A 52 9.83 12.79 -32.86
C ALA A 52 9.06 12.43 -31.58
N TRP A 53 7.93 13.09 -31.31
CA TRP A 53 7.07 12.76 -30.18
C TRP A 53 6.53 11.32 -30.22
N LEU A 54 6.21 10.83 -31.42
CA LEU A 54 5.82 9.42 -31.60
C LEU A 54 6.95 8.46 -31.24
N VAL A 55 8.18 8.73 -31.72
CA VAL A 55 9.35 7.91 -31.38
C VAL A 55 9.63 7.93 -29.88
N LEU A 56 9.53 9.11 -29.24
CA LEU A 56 9.67 9.24 -27.79
C LEU A 56 8.60 8.41 -27.05
N CYS A 57 7.35 8.48 -27.51
CA CYS A 57 6.26 7.68 -26.96
C CYS A 57 6.53 6.17 -27.09
N LEU A 58 6.89 5.69 -28.28
CA LEU A 58 7.16 4.27 -28.54
C LEU A 58 8.32 3.75 -27.70
N LEU A 59 9.40 4.53 -27.58
CA LEU A 59 10.54 4.17 -26.75
C LEU A 59 10.15 4.11 -25.28
N ASN A 60 9.36 5.08 -24.80
CA ASN A 60 8.91 5.09 -23.40
C ASN A 60 7.96 3.93 -23.09
N VAL A 61 7.05 3.59 -24.00
CA VAL A 61 6.18 2.40 -23.88
C VAL A 61 7.01 1.12 -23.86
N TYR A 62 8.04 1.01 -24.70
CA TYR A 62 8.97 -0.12 -24.67
C TYR A 62 9.68 -0.24 -23.32
N LEU A 63 10.22 0.87 -22.79
CA LEU A 63 10.88 0.88 -21.48
C LEU A 63 9.91 0.55 -20.34
N TRP A 64 8.68 1.08 -20.41
CA TRP A 64 7.63 0.81 -19.43
C TRP A 64 7.25 -0.67 -19.42
N TRP A 65 7.03 -1.27 -20.60
CA TRP A 65 6.75 -2.69 -20.75
C TRP A 65 7.92 -3.56 -20.27
N ARG A 66 9.16 -3.20 -20.65
CA ARG A 66 10.36 -3.91 -20.21
C ARG A 66 10.53 -3.86 -18.69
N TYR A 67 10.23 -2.73 -18.06
CA TYR A 67 10.23 -2.62 -16.62
C TYR A 67 9.17 -3.53 -16.02
N TYR A 68 7.92 -3.48 -16.51
CA TYR A 68 6.82 -4.32 -16.04
C TYR A 68 7.16 -5.82 -16.07
N LEU A 69 7.76 -6.31 -17.15
CA LEU A 69 8.19 -7.72 -17.27
C LEU A 69 9.29 -8.12 -16.28
N ARG A 70 10.05 -7.15 -15.75
CA ARG A 70 11.17 -7.39 -14.82
C ARG A 70 10.81 -7.17 -13.36
N ILE A 71 9.57 -6.78 -13.08
CA ILE A 71 9.08 -6.65 -11.71
C ILE A 71 9.04 -8.06 -11.09
N PRO A 72 9.64 -8.27 -9.91
CA PRO A 72 9.54 -9.55 -9.21
C PRO A 72 8.09 -9.95 -8.98
N ALA A 73 7.81 -11.26 -9.02
CA ALA A 73 6.49 -11.77 -8.71
C ALA A 73 6.05 -11.23 -7.34
N LEU A 74 4.81 -10.73 -7.28
CA LEU A 74 4.19 -10.15 -6.09
C LEU A 74 4.79 -8.83 -5.58
N ALA A 75 5.76 -8.20 -6.25
CA ALA A 75 6.34 -6.92 -5.78
C ALA A 75 5.34 -5.74 -5.83
N LEU A 76 4.27 -5.86 -6.62
CA LEU A 76 3.14 -4.90 -6.61
C LEU A 76 2.20 -5.07 -5.42
N PHE A 77 2.35 -6.13 -4.63
CA PHE A 77 1.65 -6.28 -3.35
C PHE A 77 2.50 -5.67 -2.24
N PHE A 78 1.85 -5.35 -1.11
CA PHE A 78 2.56 -4.82 0.06
C PHE A 78 3.65 -5.79 0.50
N ASP A 79 4.86 -5.26 0.62
CA ASP A 79 5.99 -5.91 1.27
C ASP A 79 5.75 -6.04 2.78
N ASP A 80 6.66 -6.72 3.47
CA ASP A 80 6.49 -7.01 4.90
C ASP A 80 6.42 -5.72 5.73
N ALA A 81 7.16 -4.68 5.35
CA ALA A 81 7.12 -3.37 5.99
C ALA A 81 5.75 -2.70 5.85
N MET A 82 5.19 -2.68 4.63
CA MET A 82 3.85 -2.16 4.36
C MET A 82 2.75 -3.01 4.99
N GLN A 83 2.94 -4.33 5.05
CA GLN A 83 2.02 -5.22 5.75
C GLN A 83 1.99 -4.95 7.25
N ASN A 84 3.15 -4.81 7.89
CA ASN A 84 3.25 -4.43 9.30
C ASN A 84 2.60 -3.07 9.57
N LEU A 85 2.79 -2.09 8.68
CA LEU A 85 2.15 -0.78 8.78
C LEU A 85 0.63 -0.88 8.64
N TYR A 86 0.15 -1.70 7.71
CA TYR A 86 -1.26 -1.98 7.52
C TYR A 86 -1.87 -2.62 8.76
N ASP A 87 -1.22 -3.64 9.29
CA ASP A 87 -1.68 -4.43 10.43
C ASP A 87 -1.74 -3.61 11.71
N ALA A 88 -0.72 -2.78 11.96
CA ALA A 88 -0.72 -1.83 13.08
C ALA A 88 -1.86 -0.81 12.96
N SER A 89 -2.08 -0.28 11.76
CA SER A 89 -3.15 0.71 11.51
C SER A 89 -4.54 0.09 11.65
N LEU A 90 -4.72 -1.14 11.17
CA LEU A 90 -5.98 -1.88 11.27
C LEU A 90 -6.30 -2.24 12.72
N ARG A 91 -5.32 -2.72 13.48
CA ARG A 91 -5.44 -2.99 14.92
C ARG A 91 -5.84 -1.74 15.70
N TRP A 92 -5.13 -0.64 15.45
CA TRP A 92 -5.43 0.65 16.09
C TRP A 92 -6.85 1.11 15.79
N ALA A 93 -7.27 1.05 14.52
CA ALA A 93 -8.61 1.44 14.10
C ALA A 93 -9.69 0.54 14.71
N ALA A 94 -9.48 -0.78 14.72
CA ALA A 94 -10.41 -1.73 15.32
C ALA A 94 -10.61 -1.46 16.81
N ILE A 95 -9.53 -1.24 17.56
CA ILE A 95 -9.60 -0.86 18.99
C ILE A 95 -10.36 0.46 19.14
N ARG A 96 -10.02 1.48 18.35
CA ARG A 96 -10.64 2.82 18.41
C ARG A 96 -12.15 2.77 18.17
N LEU A 97 -12.58 2.02 17.15
CA LEU A 97 -13.99 1.90 16.76
C LEU A 97 -14.78 1.09 17.80
N GLN A 98 -14.20 0.01 18.33
CA GLN A 98 -14.87 -0.89 19.28
C GLN A 98 -14.70 -0.49 20.74
N THR A 99 -13.98 0.60 21.05
CA THR A 99 -13.78 1.05 22.44
C THR A 99 -15.11 1.29 23.16
N ARG A 100 -16.12 1.83 22.47
CA ARG A 100 -17.45 2.05 23.08
C ARG A 100 -18.12 0.73 23.44
N SER A 101 -18.08 -0.24 22.53
CA SER A 101 -18.62 -1.59 22.74
C SER A 101 -17.88 -2.33 23.87
N MET A 102 -16.56 -2.20 23.95
CA MET A 102 -15.76 -2.75 25.06
C MET A 102 -16.19 -2.16 26.41
N LYS A 103 -16.38 -0.83 26.48
CA LYS A 103 -16.87 -0.17 27.69
C LYS A 103 -18.30 -0.57 28.05
N ALA A 104 -19.17 -0.76 27.06
CA ALA A 104 -20.53 -1.25 27.28
C ALA A 104 -20.51 -2.69 27.83
N ARG A 105 -19.74 -3.57 27.20
CA ARG A 105 -19.57 -4.96 27.66
C ARG A 105 -19.00 -5.04 29.07
N LEU A 106 -18.04 -4.17 29.39
CA LEU A 106 -17.50 -4.07 30.76
C LEU A 106 -18.60 -3.73 31.77
N ARG A 107 -19.50 -2.79 31.45
CA ARG A 107 -20.62 -2.44 32.33
C ARG A 107 -21.61 -3.59 32.49
N GLU A 108 -21.92 -4.30 31.40
CA GLU A 108 -22.80 -5.49 31.45
C GLU A 108 -22.23 -6.58 32.36
N MET A 109 -20.95 -6.95 32.16
CA MET A 109 -20.31 -7.98 32.98
C MET A 109 -20.35 -7.64 34.48
N PHE A 110 -20.15 -6.37 34.83
CA PHE A 110 -20.19 -5.92 36.23
C PHE A 110 -21.61 -5.70 36.78
N ALA A 111 -22.61 -5.53 35.91
CA ALA A 111 -24.01 -5.52 36.33
C ALA A 111 -24.50 -6.94 36.66
N GLU A 112 -24.01 -7.95 35.95
CA GLU A 112 -24.34 -9.36 36.15
C GLU A 112 -23.59 -9.97 37.35
N ASP A 113 -22.29 -9.69 37.47
CA ASP A 113 -21.47 -10.19 38.58
C ASP A 113 -20.46 -9.10 39.04
N PRO A 114 -20.82 -8.34 40.09
CA PRO A 114 -19.93 -7.32 40.61
C PRO A 114 -18.66 -7.90 41.23
N ASN A 115 -18.58 -9.22 41.52
CA ASN A 115 -17.45 -9.85 42.20
C ASN A 115 -16.93 -9.09 43.44
N GLY A 116 -17.86 -8.46 44.19
CA GLY A 116 -17.52 -7.64 45.37
C GLY A 116 -16.82 -6.31 45.08
N ALA A 117 -16.79 -5.88 43.82
CA ALA A 117 -16.26 -4.60 43.39
C ALA A 117 -17.17 -3.41 43.74
N GLU A 118 -16.57 -2.31 44.21
CA GLU A 118 -17.27 -1.04 44.41
C GLU A 118 -17.31 -0.20 43.13
N ALA A 119 -16.29 -0.32 42.29
CA ALA A 119 -16.22 0.39 41.01
C ALA A 119 -15.38 -0.37 39.99
N VAL A 120 -15.64 -0.12 38.71
CA VAL A 120 -14.88 -0.67 37.58
C VAL A 120 -14.45 0.44 36.63
N GLU A 121 -13.22 0.34 36.13
CA GLU A 121 -12.67 1.27 35.14
C GLU A 121 -12.09 0.50 33.93
N PHE A 122 -12.43 0.97 32.73
CA PHE A 122 -11.80 0.51 31.50
C PHE A 122 -10.36 1.03 31.44
N TYR A 123 -9.38 0.13 31.38
CA TYR A 123 -7.98 0.52 31.33
C TYR A 123 -7.48 0.70 29.90
N ARG A 124 -7.53 -0.36 29.08
CA ARG A 124 -7.13 -0.30 27.67
C ARG A 124 -7.76 -1.38 26.82
N GLY A 125 -8.00 -1.04 25.56
CA GLY A 125 -8.38 -2.02 24.54
C GLY A 125 -7.14 -2.60 23.88
N ARG A 126 -7.21 -3.86 23.51
CA ARG A 126 -6.17 -4.58 22.77
C ARG A 126 -6.82 -5.34 21.62
N GLY A 127 -5.99 -5.66 20.63
CA GLY A 127 -6.44 -6.39 19.46
C GLY A 127 -5.29 -7.16 18.83
N MET A 128 -5.61 -8.33 18.30
CA MET A 128 -4.67 -9.14 17.52
C MET A 128 -5.33 -9.58 16.24
N LEU A 129 -4.58 -9.43 15.16
CA LEU A 129 -4.97 -9.96 13.86
C LEU A 129 -4.80 -11.47 13.90
N THR A 130 -5.89 -12.18 13.60
CA THR A 130 -5.91 -13.64 13.67
C THR A 130 -5.29 -14.29 12.44
N CYS A 131 -5.16 -13.54 11.33
CA CYS A 131 -4.69 -14.04 10.05
C CYS A 131 -3.31 -14.69 10.11
N HIS A 132 -2.34 -14.05 10.77
CA HIS A 132 -0.98 -14.59 10.91
C HIS A 132 -0.94 -15.93 11.63
N GLY A 133 -1.61 -16.05 12.78
CA GLY A 133 -1.67 -17.31 13.52
C GLY A 133 -2.42 -18.41 12.77
N LYS A 134 -3.44 -18.06 11.99
CA LYS A 134 -4.16 -19.04 11.15
C LYS A 134 -3.31 -19.53 9.97
N ILE A 135 -2.57 -18.63 9.33
CA ILE A 135 -1.64 -18.98 8.24
C ILE A 135 -0.50 -19.85 8.79
N GLU A 136 0.05 -19.51 9.95
CA GLU A 136 1.08 -20.29 10.60
C GLU A 136 0.59 -21.71 10.94
N ALA A 137 -0.61 -21.82 11.51
CA ALA A 137 -1.23 -23.12 11.80
C ALA A 137 -1.49 -23.95 10.52
N ASP A 138 -1.93 -23.31 9.43
CA ASP A 138 -2.17 -23.97 8.14
C ASP A 138 -0.84 -24.41 7.50
N ASN A 139 0.20 -23.58 7.54
CA ASN A 139 1.52 -23.92 7.04
C ASN A 139 2.21 -25.03 7.86
N MET A 140 1.90 -25.16 9.15
CA MET A 140 2.33 -26.30 9.97
C MET A 140 1.66 -27.61 9.54
N ALA A 141 0.39 -27.56 9.11
CA ALA A 141 -0.35 -28.72 8.62
C ALA A 141 0.00 -29.07 7.17
N HIS A 142 0.23 -28.05 6.33
CA HIS A 142 0.55 -28.14 4.92
C HIS A 142 1.69 -27.17 4.58
N PRO A 143 2.96 -27.64 4.56
CA PRO A 143 4.10 -26.80 4.26
C PRO A 143 3.90 -26.05 2.93
N GLU A 144 4.12 -24.73 2.95
CA GLU A 144 4.03 -23.81 1.80
C GLU A 144 2.62 -23.57 1.21
N SER A 145 1.55 -23.94 1.91
CA SER A 145 0.20 -23.85 1.37
C SER A 145 -0.35 -22.42 1.23
N THR A 146 -0.02 -21.50 2.15
CA THR A 146 -0.73 -20.20 2.21
C THR A 146 0.20 -19.01 2.51
N ASP A 147 0.33 -18.08 1.55
CA ASP A 147 0.89 -16.73 1.75
C ASP A 147 -0.26 -15.74 2.04
N ILE A 148 -0.03 -14.79 2.95
CA ILE A 148 -0.96 -13.70 3.31
C ILE A 148 -1.44 -12.88 2.11
N ARG A 149 -0.71 -12.91 0.99
CA ARG A 149 -1.10 -12.23 -0.26
C ARG A 149 -2.24 -12.94 -1.00
N TYR A 150 -2.45 -14.25 -0.75
CA TYR A 150 -3.49 -15.05 -1.38
C TYR A 150 -4.73 -15.26 -0.52
N VAL A 151 -4.73 -14.81 0.73
CA VAL A 151 -5.91 -14.95 1.60
C VAL A 151 -7.01 -13.94 1.27
N SER A 152 -8.26 -14.32 1.54
CA SER A 152 -9.41 -13.42 1.38
C SER A 152 -9.30 -12.21 2.32
N ARG A 153 -9.92 -11.08 1.93
CA ARG A 153 -9.94 -9.86 2.77
C ARG A 153 -10.49 -10.16 4.18
N GLU A 154 -11.60 -10.88 4.25
CA GLU A 154 -12.27 -11.16 5.53
C GLU A 154 -11.37 -11.94 6.47
N PHE A 155 -10.63 -12.91 5.93
CA PHE A 155 -9.64 -13.66 6.67
C PHE A 155 -8.49 -12.75 7.13
N ARG A 156 -7.95 -11.92 6.22
CA ARG A 156 -6.82 -11.02 6.51
C ARG A 156 -7.14 -9.96 7.57
N THR A 157 -8.37 -9.45 7.57
CA THR A 157 -8.74 -8.32 8.43
C THR A 157 -9.41 -8.71 9.74
N GLU A 158 -9.53 -10.01 10.03
CA GLU A 158 -10.17 -10.50 11.24
C GLU A 158 -9.33 -10.15 12.49
N VAL A 159 -9.89 -9.32 13.36
CA VAL A 159 -9.25 -8.88 14.61
C VAL A 159 -9.97 -9.49 15.79
N ARG A 160 -9.26 -10.26 16.62
CA ARG A 160 -9.75 -10.65 17.95
C ARG A 160 -9.53 -9.49 18.90
N LEU A 161 -10.58 -9.07 19.59
CA LEU A 161 -10.57 -7.91 20.47
C LEU A 161 -10.75 -8.32 21.93
N TRP A 162 -9.93 -7.73 22.79
CA TRP A 162 -10.01 -7.89 24.22
C TRP A 162 -9.73 -6.56 24.90
N PHE A 163 -10.06 -6.46 26.18
CA PHE A 163 -9.82 -5.26 26.96
C PHE A 163 -9.39 -5.63 28.38
N ASP A 164 -8.52 -4.77 28.90
CA ASP A 164 -8.09 -4.81 30.29
C ASP A 164 -8.98 -3.84 31.08
N TYR A 165 -9.38 -4.24 32.28
CA TYR A 165 -10.09 -3.39 33.21
C TYR A 165 -9.46 -3.43 34.60
N ARG A 166 -9.79 -2.42 35.41
CA ARG A 166 -9.36 -2.31 36.82
C ARG A 166 -10.58 -2.27 37.72
N VAL A 167 -10.43 -2.82 38.91
CA VAL A 167 -11.51 -2.99 39.88
C VAL A 167 -11.12 -2.31 41.18
N ARG A 168 -12.05 -1.54 41.75
CA ARG A 168 -11.91 -0.95 43.07
C ARG A 168 -12.57 -1.86 44.10
N THR A 169 -11.81 -2.24 45.12
CA THR A 169 -12.31 -2.92 46.32
C THR A 169 -12.17 -1.99 47.53
N LYS A 170 -12.64 -2.44 48.69
CA LYS A 170 -12.52 -1.72 49.98
C LYS A 170 -11.07 -1.38 50.35
N GLU A 171 -10.10 -2.15 49.86
CA GLU A 171 -8.67 -1.96 50.11
C GLU A 171 -7.99 -1.01 49.11
N GLY A 172 -8.73 -0.52 48.11
CA GLY A 172 -8.24 0.38 47.07
C GLY A 172 -8.39 -0.20 45.65
N TRP A 173 -7.72 0.44 44.69
CA TRP A 173 -7.67 -0.04 43.32
C TRP A 173 -6.78 -1.27 43.25
N ASN A 174 -7.39 -2.45 43.10
CA ASN A 174 -6.63 -3.66 42.89
C ASN A 174 -6.23 -3.73 41.41
N PRO A 175 -4.92 -3.88 41.12
CA PRO A 175 -4.43 -3.89 39.75
C PRO A 175 -4.69 -5.21 39.03
N PHE A 176 -5.56 -6.11 39.53
CA PHE A 176 -5.81 -7.41 38.88
C PHE A 176 -6.17 -7.20 37.40
N TRP A 177 -5.24 -7.61 36.54
CA TRP A 177 -5.24 -7.48 35.08
C TRP A 177 -6.23 -8.50 34.49
N SER A 178 -7.51 -8.37 34.83
CA SER A 178 -8.51 -9.28 34.30
C SER A 178 -8.74 -8.92 32.84
N GLU A 179 -8.49 -9.90 31.98
CA GLU A 179 -8.68 -9.78 30.54
C GLU A 179 -10.09 -10.27 30.22
N ALA A 180 -10.87 -9.40 29.59
CA ALA A 180 -12.16 -9.79 29.04
C ALA A 180 -12.12 -9.75 27.52
N GLN A 181 -12.63 -10.81 26.92
CA GLN A 181 -12.78 -10.89 25.48
C GLN A 181 -14.11 -10.23 25.08
N LEU A 182 -14.05 -9.33 24.09
CA LEU A 182 -15.28 -8.76 23.52
C LEU A 182 -15.86 -9.71 22.48
N CYS A 183 -15.17 -9.85 21.35
CA CYS A 183 -15.59 -10.68 20.22
C CYS A 183 -14.49 -10.75 19.16
N ILE A 184 -14.75 -11.56 18.13
CA ILE A 184 -14.04 -11.50 16.86
C ILE A 184 -14.69 -10.40 16.01
N TYR A 185 -13.91 -9.38 15.66
CA TYR A 185 -14.37 -8.27 14.83
C TYR A 185 -13.87 -8.41 13.39
N LYS A 186 -14.83 -8.38 12.46
CA LYS A 186 -14.58 -8.38 11.02
C LYS A 186 -14.93 -7.01 10.45
N PRO A 187 -13.95 -6.11 10.22
CA PRO A 187 -14.23 -4.77 9.70
C PRO A 187 -14.81 -4.85 8.30
N SER A 188 -15.80 -4.00 8.03
CA SER A 188 -16.42 -3.91 6.70
C SER A 188 -15.49 -3.27 5.68
N VAL A 189 -15.82 -3.42 4.39
CA VAL A 189 -15.04 -2.82 3.28
C VAL A 189 -14.84 -1.33 3.51
N PHE A 190 -15.91 -0.63 3.90
CA PHE A 190 -15.91 0.82 4.14
C PHE A 190 -14.93 1.28 5.24
N ILE A 191 -14.56 0.39 6.15
CA ILE A 191 -13.56 0.67 7.20
C ILE A 191 -12.16 0.30 6.70
N THR A 192 -12.02 -0.86 6.05
CA THR A 192 -10.71 -1.35 5.58
C THR A 192 -10.12 -0.50 4.46
N TRP A 193 -10.95 0.07 3.58
CA TRP A 193 -10.52 0.89 2.44
C TRP A 193 -9.82 2.19 2.85
N PRO A 194 -10.38 3.05 3.72
CA PRO A 194 -9.70 4.27 4.17
C PRO A 194 -8.43 3.95 4.97
N ILE A 195 -8.40 2.85 5.75
CA ILE A 195 -7.18 2.40 6.43
C ILE A 195 -6.11 2.02 5.41
N LYS A 196 -6.47 1.29 4.36
CA LYS A 196 -5.55 0.94 3.28
C LYS A 196 -5.03 2.18 2.56
N ALA A 197 -5.90 3.15 2.25
CA ALA A 197 -5.49 4.42 1.64
C ALA A 197 -4.53 5.21 2.55
N PHE A 198 -4.84 5.32 3.85
CA PHE A 198 -3.97 5.94 4.84
C PHE A 198 -2.59 5.26 4.89
N VAL A 199 -2.55 3.92 4.86
CA VAL A 199 -1.32 3.15 4.87
C VAL A 199 -0.52 3.33 3.59
N ILE A 200 -1.16 3.42 2.42
CA ILE A 200 -0.46 3.74 1.15
C ILE A 200 0.20 5.12 1.24
N VAL A 201 -0.55 6.13 1.70
CA VAL A 201 -0.03 7.50 1.83
C VAL A 201 1.11 7.54 2.84
N ARG A 202 0.94 6.95 4.03
CA ARG A 202 1.98 6.93 5.05
C ARG A 202 3.20 6.10 4.60
N GLY A 203 2.95 4.97 3.98
CA GLY A 203 3.92 4.04 3.44
C GLY A 203 4.79 4.66 2.35
N ALA A 204 4.23 5.58 1.55
CA ALA A 204 4.96 6.37 0.56
C ALA A 204 6.18 7.09 1.13
N PHE A 205 6.10 7.51 2.40
CA PHE A 205 7.16 8.27 3.07
C PHE A 205 8.08 7.39 3.92
N VAL A 206 7.65 6.18 4.29
CA VAL A 206 8.35 5.33 5.26
C VAL A 206 9.00 4.12 4.61
N THR A 207 8.41 3.61 3.53
CA THR A 207 8.84 2.37 2.88
C THR A 207 9.25 2.63 1.42
N PRO A 208 10.32 1.99 0.93
CA PRO A 208 10.75 2.15 -0.46
C PRO A 208 9.83 1.43 -1.45
N TRP A 209 8.87 0.61 -0.98
CA TRP A 209 7.95 -0.14 -1.84
C TRP A 209 7.27 0.74 -2.91
N LEU A 210 6.75 1.90 -2.51
CA LEU A 210 6.07 2.78 -3.46
C LEU A 210 7.06 3.36 -4.48
N THR A 211 8.21 3.83 -4.03
CA THR A 211 9.23 4.45 -4.89
C THR A 211 9.89 3.45 -5.82
N ASP A 212 10.02 2.20 -5.38
CA ASP A 212 10.78 1.17 -6.08
C ASP A 212 9.95 0.46 -7.14
N TYR A 213 8.66 0.24 -6.90
CA TYR A 213 7.79 -0.57 -7.76
C TYR A 213 6.66 0.21 -8.43
N VAL A 214 6.01 1.13 -7.72
CA VAL A 214 4.78 1.78 -8.19
C VAL A 214 5.08 3.08 -8.94
N ILE A 215 5.91 3.95 -8.37
CA ILE A 215 6.27 5.24 -8.98
C ILE A 215 6.83 5.09 -10.40
N PRO A 216 7.76 4.16 -10.69
CA PRO A 216 8.31 4.02 -12.04
C PRO A 216 7.23 3.68 -13.08
N LEU A 217 6.25 2.85 -12.72
CA LEU A 217 5.12 2.51 -13.61
C LEU A 217 4.22 3.71 -13.87
N VAL A 218 3.83 4.43 -12.81
CA VAL A 218 2.95 5.60 -12.93
C VAL A 218 3.65 6.70 -13.72
N TRP A 219 4.93 6.95 -13.43
CA TRP A 219 5.75 7.94 -14.10
C TRP A 219 5.95 7.62 -15.59
N GLY A 220 6.23 6.35 -15.91
CA GLY A 220 6.34 5.88 -17.28
C GLY A 220 5.02 5.95 -18.06
N ALA A 221 3.90 5.62 -17.43
CA ALA A 221 2.58 5.74 -18.04
C ALA A 221 2.24 7.22 -18.32
N ALA A 222 2.43 8.10 -17.34
CA ALA A 222 2.17 9.53 -17.48
C ALA A 222 3.00 10.17 -18.61
N SER A 223 4.29 9.81 -18.67
CA SER A 223 5.20 10.29 -19.72
C SER A 223 4.80 9.80 -21.12
N SER A 224 4.35 8.53 -21.23
CA SER A 224 3.84 7.99 -22.50
C SER A 224 2.57 8.70 -22.96
N ILE A 225 1.65 8.97 -22.03
CA ILE A 225 0.42 9.72 -22.30
C ILE A 225 0.74 11.15 -22.75
N ALA A 226 1.67 11.83 -22.08
CA ALA A 226 2.09 13.18 -22.44
C ALA A 226 2.71 13.25 -23.84
N ALA A 227 3.58 12.30 -24.17
CA ALA A 227 4.20 12.21 -25.49
C ALA A 227 3.18 11.92 -26.60
N LEU A 228 2.25 10.99 -26.35
CA LEU A 228 1.17 10.68 -27.28
C LEU A 228 0.25 11.89 -27.48
N TRP A 229 -0.09 12.59 -26.40
CA TRP A 229 -0.92 13.79 -26.47
C TRP A 229 -0.26 14.88 -27.33
N MET A 230 1.04 15.13 -27.17
CA MET A 230 1.77 16.08 -28.03
C MET A 230 1.81 15.65 -29.49
N TYR A 231 2.02 14.37 -29.76
CA TYR A 231 1.95 13.82 -31.12
C TYR A 231 0.61 14.13 -31.79
N LEU A 232 -0.49 13.85 -31.07
CA LEU A 232 -1.84 14.06 -31.57
C LEU A 232 -2.17 15.56 -31.73
N HIS A 233 -1.70 16.39 -30.80
CA HIS A 233 -1.90 17.84 -30.84
C HIS A 233 -1.18 18.49 -32.02
N ILE A 234 0.10 18.18 -32.24
CA ILE A 234 0.92 18.77 -33.30
C ILE A 234 0.43 18.36 -34.70
N ASN A 235 -0.07 17.13 -34.84
CA ASN A 235 -0.58 16.63 -36.12
C ASN A 235 -2.07 16.97 -36.35
N ASN A 236 -2.67 17.85 -35.53
CA ASN A 236 -4.05 18.31 -35.64
C ASN A 236 -5.14 17.21 -35.56
N TYR A 237 -4.84 16.00 -35.07
CA TYR A 237 -5.86 14.96 -34.89
C TYR A 237 -6.88 15.29 -33.78
N LEU A 238 -6.55 16.24 -32.89
CA LEU A 238 -7.40 16.69 -31.77
C LEU A 238 -8.12 18.02 -32.04
N ARG A 239 -7.95 18.62 -33.23
CA ARG A 239 -8.74 19.78 -33.68
C ARG A 239 -9.82 19.30 -34.63
N GLN A 240 -10.94 18.83 -34.08
CA GLN A 240 -12.25 18.76 -34.74
C GLN A 240 -13.27 19.45 -33.83
#